data_AF-A0A1V5CIL7-F1
#
_entry.id   AF-A0A1V5CIL7-F1
#
_cell.length_a   1.000
_cell.length_b   1.000
_cell.length_c   1.000
_cell.angle_alpha   90.00
_cell.angle_beta   90.00
_cell.angle_gamma   90.00
#
_symmetry.space_group_name_H-M   'P 1'
#
loop_
_entity.id
_entity.type
_entity.pdbx_description
1 polymer ?
#
loop_
_entity_poly.entity_id
_entity_poly.type
_entity_poly.pdbx_seq_one_letter_code
_entity_poly.pdbx_strand_id
1 'polypeptide(L)'
;MRDNTSFDIRSKFWAEAGRDCITTDRPLLDVIVTSSVRDTIFRTIESFLENVRFSGQFRFNVNVDCCYSRNVQKIENLFRGLSTGYFTVNDPPLGFTRSVARLIRAVKTEYYFHLEDDWLFLRPIALDELITLLDNHGEIKHIRFSKEKILPFDELYYLRKLKFVPMGYQGFKTRNVFVEETPLVETMNYSANPNISRTKHFRRIPYVNSLDIEQQFALHSFVKKVIFRRRSGYYIYGRIGDSASIQHIG
;
A
#
# COMPACT_ATOMS: atom_id res chain seq x y z
N MET A 1 -7.33 -39.81 -7.39
CA MET A 1 -7.61 -38.89 -8.51
C MET A 1 -7.19 -37.50 -8.07
N ARG A 2 -6.19 -36.91 -8.74
CA ARG A 2 -5.68 -35.56 -8.41
C ARG A 2 -6.63 -34.56 -9.03
N ASP A 3 -7.19 -33.70 -8.18
CA ASP A 3 -8.10 -32.65 -8.59
C ASP A 3 -7.27 -31.55 -9.29
N ASN A 4 -7.23 -31.61 -10.62
CA ASN A 4 -6.64 -30.61 -11.50
C ASN A 4 -7.66 -29.46 -11.67
N THR A 5 -7.96 -28.76 -10.59
CA THR A 5 -8.55 -27.42 -10.70
C THR A 5 -7.45 -26.49 -11.18
N SER A 6 -7.21 -26.49 -12.49
CA SER A 6 -6.53 -25.40 -13.17
C SER A 6 -7.28 -24.13 -12.82
N PHE A 7 -6.68 -23.32 -11.96
CA PHE A 7 -7.15 -21.99 -11.61
C PHE A 7 -7.06 -21.15 -12.88
N ASP A 8 -8.11 -21.22 -13.71
CA ASP A 8 -8.17 -20.57 -15.01
C ASP A 8 -8.54 -19.09 -14.83
N ILE A 9 -7.56 -18.32 -14.38
CA ILE A 9 -7.63 -16.85 -14.26
C ILE A 9 -7.86 -16.21 -15.65
N ARG A 10 -7.76 -16.95 -16.77
CA ARG A 10 -7.69 -16.38 -18.12
C ARG A 10 -9.01 -15.90 -18.72
N SER A 11 -10.18 -16.26 -18.19
CA SER A 11 -11.40 -16.19 -19.02
C SER A 11 -12.18 -14.86 -19.00
N LYS A 12 -11.96 -13.96 -18.02
CA LYS A 12 -12.69 -12.67 -17.99
C LYS A 12 -11.82 -11.41 -17.99
N PHE A 13 -10.71 -11.39 -17.26
CA PHE A 13 -9.89 -10.16 -17.15
C PHE A 13 -8.76 -10.06 -18.19
N TRP A 14 -8.26 -11.19 -18.70
CA TRP A 14 -7.06 -11.22 -19.56
C TRP A 14 -7.33 -10.97 -21.04
N ALA A 15 -8.58 -11.06 -21.48
CA ALA A 15 -8.96 -10.70 -22.85
C ALA A 15 -8.78 -9.19 -23.12
N GLU A 16 -8.83 -8.36 -22.06
CA GLU A 16 -8.65 -6.90 -22.15
C GLU A 16 -7.35 -6.41 -21.48
N ALA A 17 -6.89 -7.04 -20.39
CA ALA A 17 -5.71 -6.59 -19.64
C ALA A 17 -4.35 -7.11 -20.18
N GLY A 18 -4.37 -8.03 -21.15
CA GLY A 18 -3.19 -8.78 -21.58
C GLY A 18 -2.88 -8.62 -23.06
N ARG A 19 -2.45 -7.42 -23.49
CA ARG A 19 -1.54 -7.23 -24.65
C ARG A 19 -1.18 -5.78 -24.98
N ASP A 20 -1.64 -4.79 -24.23
CA ASP A 20 -1.17 -3.44 -24.45
C ASP A 20 0.20 -3.28 -23.78
N CYS A 21 1.24 -3.38 -24.60
CA CYS A 21 2.51 -2.71 -24.36
C CYS A 21 2.24 -1.35 -23.71
N ILE A 22 3.02 -0.98 -22.68
CA ILE A 22 2.89 0.34 -22.03
C ILE A 22 2.84 1.39 -23.13
N THR A 23 1.66 1.92 -23.40
CA THR A 23 1.48 2.96 -24.41
C THR A 23 1.94 4.25 -23.74
N THR A 24 2.74 5.03 -24.44
CA THR A 24 3.38 6.24 -23.90
C THR A 24 2.39 7.31 -23.45
N ASP A 25 1.11 7.13 -23.76
CA ASP A 25 0.10 8.19 -23.70
C ASP A 25 -0.79 8.09 -22.45
N ARG A 26 -0.77 6.96 -21.73
CA ARG A 26 -1.54 6.81 -20.49
C ARG A 26 -0.65 7.04 -19.25
N PRO A 27 -1.17 7.73 -18.21
CA PRO A 27 -0.47 7.86 -16.94
C PRO A 27 -0.08 6.49 -16.38
N LEU A 28 1.10 6.40 -15.79
CA LEU A 28 1.60 5.18 -15.16
C LEU A 28 1.57 5.32 -13.63
N LEU A 29 1.15 4.27 -12.93
CA LEU A 29 1.28 4.16 -11.48
C LEU A 29 2.06 2.90 -11.11
N ASP A 30 3.16 3.08 -10.38
CA ASP A 30 3.88 1.95 -9.79
C ASP A 30 3.09 1.34 -8.62
N VAL A 31 2.85 0.04 -8.68
CA VAL A 31 2.31 -0.77 -7.59
C VAL A 31 3.47 -1.59 -7.01
N ILE A 32 3.86 -1.32 -5.77
CA ILE A 32 4.87 -2.10 -5.08
C ILE A 32 4.21 -3.25 -4.33
N VAL A 33 4.69 -4.48 -4.57
CA VAL A 33 4.12 -5.70 -4.01
C VAL A 33 5.17 -6.48 -3.24
N THR A 34 4.90 -6.76 -1.97
CA THR A 34 5.68 -7.71 -1.18
C THR A 34 4.93 -9.02 -1.01
N SER A 35 5.62 -10.15 -1.16
CA SER A 35 5.05 -11.46 -0.89
C SER A 35 6.03 -12.33 -0.12
N SER A 36 5.50 -13.13 0.80
CA SER A 36 6.22 -14.22 1.48
C SER A 36 5.74 -15.58 0.97
N VAL A 37 5.51 -15.68 -0.35
CA VAL A 37 5.07 -16.89 -1.08
C VAL A 37 3.73 -17.50 -0.63
N ARG A 38 2.84 -16.68 -0.04
CA ARG A 38 1.50 -17.11 0.40
C ARG A 38 0.54 -17.26 -0.78
N ASP A 39 -0.36 -18.24 -0.71
CA ASP A 39 -1.43 -18.43 -1.71
C ASP A 39 -2.43 -17.26 -1.72
N THR A 40 -2.51 -16.48 -0.64
CA THR A 40 -3.37 -15.30 -0.55
C THR A 40 -3.08 -14.26 -1.64
N ILE A 41 -1.85 -14.22 -2.20
CA ILE A 41 -1.46 -13.30 -3.27
C ILE A 41 -2.40 -13.35 -4.47
N PHE A 42 -2.91 -14.54 -4.82
CA PHE A 42 -3.78 -14.70 -5.99
C PHE A 42 -5.11 -13.97 -5.76
N ARG A 43 -5.72 -14.15 -4.59
CA ARG A 43 -6.96 -13.47 -4.20
C ARG A 43 -6.74 -11.96 -4.00
N THR A 44 -5.57 -11.57 -3.50
CA THR A 44 -5.20 -10.17 -3.37
C THR A 44 -5.12 -9.47 -4.71
N ILE A 45 -4.36 -10.03 -5.66
CA ILE A 45 -4.20 -9.43 -6.99
C ILE A 45 -5.52 -9.42 -7.75
N GLU A 46 -6.32 -10.50 -7.66
CA GLU A 46 -7.66 -10.55 -8.22
C GLU A 46 -8.54 -9.42 -7.67
N SER A 47 -8.71 -9.33 -6.35
CA SER A 47 -9.56 -8.29 -5.75
C SER A 47 -9.04 -6.87 -5.98
N PHE A 48 -7.72 -6.68 -6.06
CA PHE A 48 -7.10 -5.40 -6.41
C PHE A 48 -7.50 -4.98 -7.83
N LEU A 49 -7.34 -5.86 -8.82
CA LEU A 49 -7.72 -5.57 -10.21
C LEU A 49 -9.24 -5.41 -10.37
N GLU A 50 -10.05 -6.07 -9.54
CA GLU A 50 -11.50 -5.93 -9.55
C GLU A 50 -12.01 -4.63 -8.91
N ASN A 51 -11.39 -4.16 -7.83
CA ASN A 51 -11.93 -3.05 -7.04
C ASN A 51 -11.14 -1.75 -7.16
N VAL A 52 -9.87 -1.80 -7.55
CA VAL A 52 -9.05 -0.60 -7.69
C VAL A 52 -9.09 -0.14 -9.15
N ARG A 53 -9.50 1.12 -9.34
CA ARG A 53 -9.65 1.76 -10.65
C ARG A 53 -8.67 2.90 -10.79
N PHE A 54 -8.06 2.98 -11.96
CA PHE A 54 -7.15 4.03 -12.36
C PHE A 54 -7.30 4.19 -13.88
N SER A 55 -7.45 5.43 -14.36
CA SER A 55 -7.59 5.74 -15.79
C SER A 55 -6.34 5.39 -16.60
N GLY A 56 -5.19 5.33 -15.93
CA GLY A 56 -3.91 4.97 -16.49
C GLY A 56 -3.62 3.47 -16.47
N GLN A 57 -2.34 3.12 -16.33
CA GLN A 57 -1.84 1.76 -16.28
C GLN A 57 -1.10 1.48 -14.97
N PHE A 58 -1.18 0.25 -14.48
CA PHE A 58 -0.38 -0.22 -13.36
C PHE A 58 0.93 -0.84 -13.86
N ARG A 59 2.03 -0.51 -13.20
CA ARG A 59 3.30 -1.25 -13.32
C ARG A 59 3.64 -1.88 -11.98
N PHE A 60 3.69 -3.20 -11.93
CA PHE A 60 3.99 -3.94 -10.72
C PHE A 60 5.51 -4.03 -10.49
N ASN A 61 5.94 -3.66 -9.28
CA ASN A 61 7.30 -3.86 -8.79
C ASN A 61 7.23 -4.83 -7.61
N VAL A 62 7.71 -6.04 -7.79
CA VAL A 62 7.41 -7.18 -6.92
C VAL A 62 8.67 -7.70 -6.23
N ASN A 63 8.53 -7.95 -4.94
CA ASN A 63 9.56 -8.51 -4.09
C ASN A 63 9.01 -9.77 -3.40
N VAL A 64 9.52 -10.92 -3.80
CA VAL A 64 9.22 -12.20 -3.16
C VAL A 64 10.34 -12.52 -2.17
N ASP A 65 10.02 -12.58 -0.89
CA ASP A 65 10.90 -13.12 0.15
C ASP A 65 10.58 -14.61 0.33
N CYS A 66 11.49 -15.47 -0.13
CA CYS A 66 11.30 -16.91 -0.17
C CYS A 66 11.52 -17.51 1.22
N CYS A 67 10.46 -17.59 2.03
CA CYS A 67 10.51 -18.33 3.29
C CYS A 67 10.52 -19.86 3.06
N TYR A 68 10.06 -20.31 1.89
CA TYR A 68 10.03 -21.69 1.41
C TYR A 68 9.76 -21.71 -0.11
N SER A 69 10.16 -22.76 -0.83
CA SER A 69 10.10 -22.81 -2.30
C SER A 69 8.69 -22.97 -2.92
N ARG A 70 7.65 -23.14 -2.09
CA ARG A 70 6.27 -23.30 -2.57
C ARG A 70 5.82 -22.02 -3.29
N ASN A 71 5.08 -22.18 -4.40
CA ASN A 71 4.40 -21.11 -5.14
C ASN A 71 5.25 -20.03 -5.84
N VAL A 72 6.58 -19.98 -5.65
CA VAL A 72 7.45 -18.99 -6.34
C VAL A 72 7.18 -18.94 -7.84
N GLN A 73 7.17 -20.10 -8.52
CA GLN A 73 6.92 -20.17 -9.96
C GLN A 73 5.51 -19.69 -10.34
N LYS A 74 4.50 -19.96 -9.51
CA LYS A 74 3.13 -19.52 -9.76
C LYS A 74 3.00 -18.00 -9.62
N ILE A 75 3.67 -17.41 -8.64
CA ILE A 75 3.73 -15.96 -8.42
C ILE A 75 4.47 -15.29 -9.58
N GLU A 76 5.61 -15.85 -9.99
CA GLU A 76 6.33 -15.36 -11.15
C GLU A 76 5.47 -15.39 -12.42
N ASN A 77 4.74 -16.49 -12.66
CA ASN A 77 3.84 -16.60 -13.81
C ASN A 77 2.67 -15.61 -13.73
N LEU A 78 2.11 -15.36 -12.55
CA LEU A 78 1.08 -14.34 -12.32
C LEU A 78 1.57 -12.96 -12.76
N PHE A 79 2.74 -12.54 -12.27
CA PHE A 79 3.28 -11.21 -12.58
C PHE A 79 3.89 -11.11 -13.97
N ARG A 80 4.35 -12.21 -14.58
CA ARG A 80 4.80 -12.23 -15.99
C ARG A 80 3.67 -11.88 -16.95
N GLY A 81 2.43 -12.23 -16.62
CA GLY A 81 1.30 -11.80 -17.42
C GLY A 81 0.99 -10.30 -17.22
N LEU A 82 1.29 -9.74 -16.06
CA LEU A 82 1.00 -8.33 -15.77
C LEU A 82 2.13 -7.43 -16.26
N SER A 83 1.84 -6.13 -16.44
CA SER A 83 2.88 -5.13 -16.71
C SER A 83 3.79 -5.02 -15.49
N THR A 84 4.99 -5.59 -15.58
CA THR A 84 5.95 -5.69 -14.48
C THR A 84 7.20 -4.88 -14.79
N GLY A 85 7.59 -4.02 -13.86
CA GLY A 85 8.80 -3.20 -13.95
C GLY A 85 10.01 -3.86 -13.31
N TYR A 86 9.87 -4.25 -12.05
CA TYR A 86 10.91 -4.90 -11.25
C TYR A 86 10.34 -6.17 -10.63
N PHE A 87 11.04 -7.29 -10.72
CA PHE A 87 10.67 -8.54 -10.06
C PHE A 87 11.91 -9.19 -9.47
N THR A 88 11.85 -9.54 -8.19
CA THR A 88 12.97 -10.20 -7.50
C THR A 88 12.45 -11.27 -6.57
N VAL A 89 13.21 -12.35 -6.47
CA VAL A 89 13.05 -13.40 -5.45
C VAL A 89 14.29 -13.37 -4.57
N ASN A 90 14.13 -13.40 -3.25
CA ASN A 90 15.25 -13.49 -2.31
C ASN A 90 15.20 -14.81 -1.57
N ASP A 91 16.31 -15.52 -1.63
CA ASP A 91 16.59 -16.70 -0.83
C ASP A 91 18.07 -16.60 -0.39
N PRO A 92 18.36 -16.26 0.87
CA PRO A 92 17.43 -16.13 2.00
C PRO A 92 16.52 -14.87 1.94
N PRO A 93 15.39 -14.85 2.70
CA PRO A 93 14.52 -13.69 2.84
C PRO A 93 15.26 -12.41 3.25
N LEU A 94 14.91 -11.28 2.62
CA LEU A 94 15.49 -9.98 2.96
C LEU A 94 14.82 -9.36 4.21
N GLY A 95 13.54 -9.69 4.42
CA GLY A 95 12.70 -9.18 5.49
C GLY A 95 11.87 -7.98 5.05
N PHE A 96 10.63 -7.90 5.55
CA PHE A 96 9.58 -6.98 5.09
C PHE A 96 10.06 -5.53 4.92
N THR A 97 10.67 -4.96 5.96
CA THR A 97 11.06 -3.55 5.99
C THR A 97 12.11 -3.21 4.91
N ARG A 98 13.08 -4.10 4.68
CA ARG A 98 14.09 -3.95 3.63
C ARG A 98 13.51 -4.18 2.23
N SER A 99 12.60 -5.14 2.11
CA SER A 99 11.87 -5.43 0.87
C SER A 99 11.03 -4.23 0.41
N VAL A 100 10.24 -3.63 1.30
CA VAL A 100 9.49 -2.40 1.02
C VAL A 100 10.43 -1.24 0.65
N ALA A 101 11.51 -1.03 1.41
CA ALA A 101 12.48 0.03 1.12
C ALA A 101 13.14 -0.13 -0.26
N ARG A 102 13.48 -1.37 -0.65
CA ARG A 102 14.03 -1.67 -1.97
C ARG A 102 13.01 -1.35 -3.07
N LEU A 103 11.75 -1.74 -2.90
CA LEU A 103 10.70 -1.45 -3.87
C LEU A 103 10.45 0.06 -4.04
N ILE A 104 10.38 0.83 -2.95
CA ILE A 104 10.21 2.30 -3.00
C ILE A 104 11.35 2.98 -3.78
N ARG A 105 12.57 2.43 -3.71
CA ARG A 105 13.71 2.93 -4.51
C ARG A 105 13.57 2.60 -6.01
N ALA A 106 12.88 1.51 -6.35
CA ALA A 106 12.65 1.09 -7.73
C ALA A 106 11.47 1.83 -8.40
N VAL A 107 10.54 2.40 -7.63
CA VAL A 107 9.46 3.26 -8.14
C VAL A 107 10.04 4.35 -9.04
N LYS A 108 9.39 4.68 -10.15
CA LYS A 108 9.76 5.78 -11.05
C LYS A 108 8.67 6.85 -11.15
N THR A 109 7.43 6.53 -10.77
CA THR A 109 6.29 7.46 -10.79
C THR A 109 6.25 8.39 -9.57
N GLU A 110 5.56 9.53 -9.66
CA GLU A 110 5.45 10.49 -8.54
C GLU A 110 4.71 9.89 -7.32
N TYR A 111 3.77 9.00 -7.60
CA TYR A 111 2.99 8.25 -6.64
C TYR A 111 3.29 6.76 -6.76
N TYR A 112 3.11 6.02 -5.68
CA TYR A 112 3.06 4.56 -5.72
C TYR A 112 1.92 4.03 -4.87
N PHE A 113 1.43 2.85 -5.25
CA PHE A 113 0.51 2.07 -4.43
C PHE A 113 1.28 0.95 -3.72
N HIS A 114 1.13 0.80 -2.41
CA HIS A 114 1.72 -0.31 -1.65
C HIS A 114 0.70 -1.42 -1.41
N LEU A 115 1.11 -2.67 -1.64
CA LEU A 115 0.26 -3.84 -1.51
C LEU A 115 1.06 -5.02 -0.95
N GLU A 116 0.53 -5.68 0.08
CA GLU A 116 1.05 -6.96 0.59
C GLU A 116 0.20 -8.11 0.05
N ASP A 117 0.65 -9.35 0.22
CA ASP A 117 0.06 -10.53 -0.40
C ASP A 117 -1.15 -11.15 0.34
N ASP A 118 -1.74 -10.44 1.30
CA ASP A 118 -2.77 -10.94 2.22
C ASP A 118 -3.93 -9.95 2.43
N TRP A 119 -4.24 -9.14 1.42
CA TRP A 119 -5.34 -8.18 1.45
C TRP A 119 -6.46 -8.53 0.49
N LEU A 120 -7.71 -8.31 0.91
CA LEU A 120 -8.91 -8.36 0.08
C LEU A 120 -9.52 -6.96 0.03
N PHE A 121 -9.79 -6.43 -1.16
CA PHE A 121 -10.50 -5.15 -1.33
C PHE A 121 -12.01 -5.37 -1.26
N LEU A 122 -12.69 -4.66 -0.36
CA LEU A 122 -14.12 -4.87 -0.06
C LEU A 122 -15.04 -3.88 -0.78
N ARG A 123 -14.49 -2.80 -1.33
CA ARG A 123 -15.24 -1.76 -2.04
C ARG A 123 -14.41 -1.16 -3.17
N PRO A 124 -15.05 -0.57 -4.19
CA PRO A 124 -14.36 0.17 -5.24
C PRO A 124 -13.52 1.33 -4.69
N ILE A 125 -12.36 1.55 -5.30
CA ILE A 125 -11.42 2.65 -5.01
C ILE A 125 -11.04 3.32 -6.32
N ALA A 126 -11.34 4.62 -6.45
CA ALA A 126 -10.94 5.43 -7.59
C ALA A 126 -9.62 6.16 -7.28
N LEU A 127 -8.52 5.70 -7.89
CA LEU A 127 -7.19 6.28 -7.63
C LEU A 127 -6.99 7.63 -8.31
N ASP A 128 -7.68 7.93 -9.41
CA ASP A 128 -7.57 9.22 -10.09
C ASP A 128 -7.97 10.39 -9.17
N GLU A 129 -9.03 10.20 -8.37
CA GLU A 129 -9.48 11.17 -7.36
C GLU A 129 -8.43 11.37 -6.27
N LEU A 130 -7.86 10.28 -5.75
CA LEU A 130 -6.83 10.33 -4.72
C LEU A 130 -5.51 10.96 -5.23
N ILE A 131 -5.16 10.71 -6.49
CA ILE A 131 -3.98 11.31 -7.13
C ILE A 131 -4.20 12.80 -7.32
N THR A 132 -5.37 13.23 -7.83
CA THR A 132 -5.73 14.65 -7.96
C THR A 132 -5.65 15.37 -6.62
N LEU A 133 -6.21 14.74 -5.58
CA LEU A 133 -6.17 15.24 -4.22
C LEU A 133 -4.71 15.37 -3.73
N LEU A 134 -3.87 14.36 -3.99
CA LEU A 134 -2.45 14.49 -3.72
C LEU A 134 -1.84 15.63 -4.53
N ASP A 135 -2.05 15.77 -5.84
CA ASP A 135 -1.47 16.86 -6.63
C ASP A 135 -1.82 18.25 -6.05
N ASN A 136 -3.08 18.46 -5.68
CA ASN A 136 -3.58 19.74 -5.16
C ASN A 136 -3.12 20.03 -3.72
N HIS A 137 -2.94 19.00 -2.89
CA HIS A 137 -2.65 19.14 -1.46
C HIS A 137 -1.25 18.65 -1.12
N GLY A 138 -0.29 19.57 -1.28
CA GLY A 138 1.14 19.38 -1.04
C GLY A 138 1.48 18.72 0.29
N GLU A 139 0.69 18.96 1.34
CA GLU A 139 0.85 18.43 2.69
C GLU A 139 0.47 16.96 2.82
N ILE A 140 -0.42 16.44 1.97
CA ILE A 140 -0.88 15.05 2.02
C ILE A 140 0.20 14.17 1.39
N LYS A 141 0.69 13.21 2.16
CA LYS A 141 1.82 12.34 1.79
C LYS A 141 1.41 10.91 1.55
N HIS A 142 0.33 10.48 2.20
CA HIS A 142 -0.05 9.09 2.30
C HIS A 142 -1.53 8.98 2.65
N ILE A 143 -2.25 8.17 1.89
CA ILE A 143 -3.67 7.85 2.10
C ILE A 143 -3.78 6.33 2.16
N ARG A 144 -4.13 5.80 3.34
CA ARG A 144 -4.32 4.35 3.55
C ARG A 144 -5.78 3.94 3.53
N PHE A 145 -6.02 2.67 3.28
CA PHE A 145 -7.33 2.06 3.38
C PHE A 145 -7.57 1.45 4.77
N SER A 146 -8.82 1.50 5.22
CA SER A 146 -9.28 1.02 6.51
C SER A 146 -9.44 -0.50 6.52
N LYS A 147 -8.73 -1.20 7.41
CA LYS A 147 -8.92 -2.65 7.64
C LYS A 147 -10.09 -2.98 8.58
N GLU A 148 -10.55 -1.98 9.31
CA GLU A 148 -11.56 -2.05 10.35
C GLU A 148 -12.43 -0.79 10.26
N LYS A 149 -13.49 -0.74 11.08
CA LYS A 149 -14.31 0.47 11.21
C LYS A 149 -13.43 1.66 11.62
N ILE A 150 -13.59 2.80 10.96
CA ILE A 150 -12.83 4.01 11.29
C ILE A 150 -13.42 4.62 12.56
N LEU A 151 -12.66 4.62 13.65
CA LEU A 151 -13.13 5.12 14.94
C LEU A 151 -12.75 6.60 15.14
N PRO A 152 -13.60 7.40 15.82
CA PRO A 152 -13.17 8.66 16.41
C PRO A 152 -12.16 8.33 17.51
N PHE A 153 -10.97 8.91 17.46
CA PHE A 153 -9.86 8.50 18.30
C PHE A 153 -10.16 8.52 19.81
N ASP A 154 -10.00 7.34 20.44
CA ASP A 154 -9.22 7.08 21.68
C ASP A 154 -8.51 5.70 21.64
N GLU A 155 -8.77 4.83 20.65
CA GLU A 155 -8.25 3.45 20.61
C GLU A 155 -7.49 3.09 19.31
N LEU A 156 -6.51 3.89 18.87
CA LEU A 156 -5.56 3.37 17.86
C LEU A 156 -4.54 2.44 18.53
N TYR A 157 -4.82 1.15 18.46
CA TYR A 157 -4.06 -0.03 18.93
C TYR A 157 -2.53 0.05 18.78
N TYR A 158 -2.00 0.79 17.81
CA TYR A 158 -0.56 0.84 17.50
C TYR A 158 0.26 1.73 18.46
N LEU A 159 -0.34 2.74 19.10
CA LEU A 159 0.39 3.58 20.06
C LEU A 159 0.74 2.83 21.35
N ARG A 160 0.00 1.78 21.71
CA ARG A 160 0.35 0.89 22.83
C ARG A 160 1.62 0.06 22.59
N LYS A 161 1.98 -0.22 21.33
CA LYS A 161 3.18 -1.02 21.00
C LYS A 161 4.46 -0.19 20.89
N LEU A 162 4.34 1.11 20.66
CA LEU A 162 5.48 2.02 20.65
C LEU A 162 5.93 2.25 22.11
N LYS A 163 6.95 1.51 22.57
CA LYS A 163 7.55 1.69 23.91
C LYS A 163 8.10 3.11 24.16
N PHE A 164 8.20 3.93 23.11
CA PHE A 164 8.80 5.27 23.12
C PHE A 164 7.88 6.31 22.47
N VAL A 165 6.57 6.28 22.74
CA VAL A 165 5.74 7.45 22.39
C VAL A 165 6.07 8.58 23.36
N PRO A 166 6.65 9.72 22.92
CA PRO A 166 6.92 10.85 23.81
C PRO A 166 5.61 11.36 24.41
N MET A 167 5.60 11.74 25.70
CA MET A 167 4.41 12.18 26.45
C MET A 167 3.52 13.20 25.70
N GLY A 168 4.08 14.02 24.80
CA GLY A 168 3.34 14.98 23.96
C GLY A 168 2.41 14.40 22.88
N TYR A 169 2.29 13.07 22.75
CA TYR A 169 1.33 12.40 21.85
C TYR A 169 -0.07 12.23 22.47
N GLN A 170 -0.18 12.34 23.79
CA GLN A 170 -1.45 12.26 24.50
C GLN A 170 -2.26 13.53 24.19
N GLY A 171 -3.10 13.50 23.16
CA GLY A 171 -3.97 14.63 22.80
C GLY A 171 -4.30 14.79 21.32
N PHE A 172 -3.66 14.04 20.42
CA PHE A 172 -4.01 14.09 19.00
C PHE A 172 -5.30 13.31 18.71
N LYS A 173 -6.38 14.03 18.42
CA LYS A 173 -7.64 13.46 17.95
C LYS A 173 -7.59 13.28 16.44
N THR A 174 -8.00 12.11 15.93
CA THR A 174 -8.37 11.99 14.52
C THR A 174 -9.56 12.88 14.26
N ARG A 175 -9.60 13.51 13.09
CA ARG A 175 -10.75 14.30 12.66
C ARG A 175 -11.10 13.96 11.23
N ASN A 176 -12.39 13.99 10.94
CA ASN A 176 -12.84 14.06 9.57
C ASN A 176 -12.29 15.34 8.94
N VAL A 177 -11.74 15.19 7.75
CA VAL A 177 -11.33 16.28 6.88
C VAL A 177 -11.96 16.00 5.53
N PHE A 178 -12.67 16.99 5.01
CA PHE A 178 -13.14 16.96 3.63
C PHE A 178 -12.13 17.74 2.81
N VAL A 179 -11.51 17.07 1.84
CA VAL A 179 -10.58 17.69 0.91
C VAL A 179 -11.20 17.48 -0.47
N GLU A 180 -11.70 18.56 -1.07
CA GLU A 180 -12.36 18.51 -2.38
C GLU A 180 -13.47 17.44 -2.44
N GLU A 181 -14.41 17.51 -1.48
CA GLU A 181 -15.51 16.55 -1.28
C GLU A 181 -15.11 15.09 -0.94
N THR A 182 -13.82 14.77 -1.04
CA THR A 182 -13.30 13.45 -0.69
C THR A 182 -13.22 13.32 0.84
N PRO A 183 -13.92 12.35 1.45
CA PRO A 183 -13.84 12.14 2.87
C PRO A 183 -12.51 11.49 3.24
N LEU A 184 -11.75 12.17 4.09
CA LEU A 184 -10.53 11.65 4.69
C LEU A 184 -10.62 11.74 6.21
N VAL A 185 -9.84 10.91 6.89
CA VAL A 185 -9.58 11.04 8.33
C VAL A 185 -8.11 11.31 8.55
N GLU A 186 -7.78 12.51 9.04
CA GLU A 186 -6.40 12.87 9.38
C GLU A 186 -5.93 11.99 10.55
N THR A 187 -4.77 11.36 10.38
CA THR A 187 -4.14 10.51 11.39
C THR A 187 -2.68 10.89 11.59
N MET A 188 -2.12 10.46 12.72
CA MET A 188 -0.70 10.63 13.05
C MET A 188 0.14 9.45 12.59
N ASN A 189 -0.50 8.33 12.29
CA ASN A 189 0.19 7.05 12.13
C ASN A 189 0.26 6.69 10.65
N TYR A 190 1.49 6.48 10.19
CA TYR A 190 1.73 5.67 9.01
C TYR A 190 1.26 4.24 9.28
N SER A 191 0.75 3.57 8.26
CA SER A 191 0.61 2.12 8.27
C SER A 191 1.04 1.54 6.94
N ALA A 192 1.57 0.32 6.98
CA ALA A 192 1.91 -0.42 5.77
C ALA A 192 0.69 -1.07 5.09
N ASN A 193 -0.50 -1.02 5.70
CA ASN A 193 -1.74 -1.41 5.03
C ASN A 193 -1.83 -0.79 3.62
N PRO A 194 -2.56 -1.41 2.66
CA PRO A 194 -2.77 -0.89 1.33
C PRO A 194 -3.00 0.63 1.32
N ASN A 195 -2.21 1.33 0.51
CA ASN A 195 -2.16 2.79 0.51
C ASN A 195 -1.62 3.34 -0.81
N ILE A 196 -1.95 4.60 -1.08
CA ILE A 196 -1.29 5.42 -2.08
C ILE A 196 -0.41 6.48 -1.40
N SER A 197 0.80 6.65 -1.91
CA SER A 197 1.84 7.45 -1.26
C SER A 197 2.65 8.27 -2.25
N ARG A 198 3.11 9.45 -1.81
CA ARG A 198 4.09 10.25 -2.55
C ARG A 198 5.47 9.63 -2.48
N THR A 199 6.02 9.26 -3.62
CA THR A 199 7.34 8.65 -3.75
C THR A 199 8.44 9.49 -3.09
N LYS A 200 8.44 10.80 -3.35
CA LYS A 200 9.46 11.74 -2.81
C LYS A 200 9.51 11.80 -1.29
N HIS A 201 8.39 11.52 -0.61
CA HIS A 201 8.32 11.59 0.85
C HIS A 201 9.04 10.41 1.50
N PHE A 202 8.90 9.22 0.92
CA PHE A 202 9.41 7.98 1.52
C PHE A 202 10.79 7.57 1.00
N ARG A 203 11.14 7.93 -0.25
CA ARG A 203 12.45 7.60 -0.85
C ARG A 203 13.65 8.17 -0.08
N ARG A 204 13.47 9.30 0.62
CA ARG A 204 14.54 10.04 1.31
C ARG A 204 14.66 9.73 2.80
N ILE A 205 13.84 8.83 3.33
CA ILE A 205 13.85 8.54 4.77
C ILE A 205 15.03 7.59 5.05
N PRO A 206 15.98 7.97 5.93
CA PRO A 206 17.11 7.12 6.26
C PRO A 206 16.61 5.87 6.98
N TYR A 207 17.15 4.72 6.58
CA TYR A 207 16.71 3.44 7.09
C TYR A 207 17.48 3.07 8.36
N VAL A 208 16.75 2.79 9.44
CA VAL A 208 17.33 2.36 10.72
C VAL A 208 17.05 0.87 10.93
N ASN A 209 18.09 0.04 10.92
CA ASN A 209 17.97 -1.42 10.97
C ASN A 209 17.21 -1.96 12.21
N SER A 210 17.19 -1.21 13.31
CA SER A 210 16.54 -1.63 14.57
C SER A 210 15.06 -1.25 14.67
N LEU A 211 14.49 -0.60 13.66
CA LEU A 211 13.11 -0.12 13.66
C LEU A 211 12.33 -0.78 12.52
N ASP A 212 11.09 -1.20 12.79
CA ASP A 212 10.18 -1.59 11.72
C ASP A 212 9.76 -0.38 10.86
N ILE A 213 9.10 -0.62 9.73
CA ILE A 213 8.86 0.41 8.73
C ILE A 213 7.87 1.46 9.25
N GLU A 214 6.90 1.02 10.05
CA GLU A 214 5.89 1.87 10.64
C GLU A 214 6.50 2.77 11.71
N GLN A 215 7.40 2.23 12.54
CA GLN A 215 8.19 2.96 13.52
C GLN A 215 9.08 4.01 12.87
N GLN A 216 9.79 3.64 11.79
CA GLN A 216 10.66 4.57 11.07
C GLN A 216 9.86 5.75 10.52
N PHE A 217 8.72 5.48 9.89
CA PHE A 217 7.88 6.54 9.33
C PHE A 217 7.15 7.34 10.40
N ALA A 218 6.66 6.71 11.48
CA ALA A 218 6.08 7.41 12.62
C ALA A 218 7.09 8.37 13.27
N LEU A 219 8.33 7.91 13.49
CA LEU A 219 9.39 8.74 14.08
C LEU A 219 9.76 9.93 13.19
N HIS A 220 9.97 9.69 11.89
CA HIS A 220 10.26 10.76 10.93
C HIS A 220 9.11 11.80 10.87
N SER A 221 7.87 11.34 10.98
CA SER A 221 6.68 12.20 11.00
C SER A 221 6.58 13.02 12.29
N PHE A 222 6.86 12.38 13.42
CA PHE A 222 6.90 13.02 14.71
C PHE A 222 7.95 14.13 14.76
N VAL A 223 9.17 13.85 14.31
CA VAL A 223 10.26 14.85 14.22
C VAL A 223 9.80 16.03 13.37
N LYS A 224 9.23 15.79 12.18
CA LYS A 224 8.70 16.86 11.32
C LYS A 224 7.57 17.66 11.95
N LYS A 225 6.68 17.01 12.71
CA LYS A 225 5.49 17.65 13.27
C LYS A 225 5.77 18.41 14.57
N VAL A 226 6.53 17.82 15.49
CA VAL A 226 6.82 18.44 16.79
C VAL A 226 7.91 19.49 16.68
N ILE A 227 8.99 19.19 15.97
CA ILE A 227 10.11 20.13 15.86
C ILE A 227 9.79 21.23 14.84
N PHE A 228 9.17 20.89 13.71
CA PHE A 228 8.93 21.86 12.63
C PHE A 228 7.45 22.32 12.50
N ARG A 229 6.57 21.95 13.45
CA ARG A 229 5.16 22.36 13.51
C ARG A 229 4.35 22.13 12.22
N ARG A 230 4.65 21.06 11.47
CA ARG A 230 3.95 20.70 10.22
C ARG A 230 2.77 19.76 10.45
N ARG A 231 1.75 19.80 9.57
CA ARG A 231 0.65 18.81 9.54
C ARG A 231 1.18 17.39 9.32
N SER A 232 0.45 16.37 9.80
CA SER A 232 0.94 14.98 9.79
C SER A 232 1.06 14.42 8.37
N GLY A 233 0.22 14.86 7.43
CA GLY A 233 0.27 14.41 6.05
C GLY A 233 -0.17 12.95 5.84
N TYR A 234 -0.68 12.28 6.88
CA TYR A 234 -1.20 10.91 6.83
C TYR A 234 -2.71 10.90 7.00
N TYR A 235 -3.39 10.17 6.13
CA TYR A 235 -4.84 10.13 6.08
C TYR A 235 -5.34 8.70 5.88
N ILE A 236 -6.57 8.45 6.34
CA ILE A 236 -7.35 7.26 6.04
C ILE A 236 -8.43 7.66 5.04
N TYR A 237 -8.63 6.86 3.99
CA TYR A 237 -9.71 7.08 3.03
C TYR A 237 -11.07 6.68 3.63
N GLY A 238 -11.98 7.65 3.75
CA GLY A 238 -13.32 7.47 4.32
C GLY A 238 -13.64 8.46 5.45
N ARG A 239 -14.74 8.20 6.14
CA ARG A 239 -15.24 8.97 7.29
C ARG A 239 -15.12 8.17 8.57
N ILE A 240 -15.00 8.85 9.70
CA ILE A 240 -15.26 8.25 11.01
C ILE A 240 -16.65 7.60 10.99
N GLY A 241 -16.72 6.33 11.34
CA GLY A 241 -17.92 5.50 11.29
C GLY A 241 -17.95 4.52 10.11
N ASP A 242 -17.21 4.80 9.03
CA ASP A 242 -17.16 3.92 7.87
C ASP A 242 -16.61 2.54 8.25
N SER A 243 -17.15 1.50 7.61
CA SER A 243 -16.65 0.13 7.72
C SER A 243 -15.27 -0.04 7.08
N ALA A 244 -14.74 -1.25 7.20
CA ALA A 244 -13.53 -1.65 6.51
C ALA A 244 -13.69 -1.51 4.98
N SER A 245 -12.62 -1.05 4.34
CA SER A 245 -12.47 -0.97 2.88
C SER A 245 -11.57 -2.07 2.33
N ILE A 246 -10.75 -2.65 3.21
CA ILE A 246 -9.90 -3.81 2.95
C ILE A 246 -10.05 -4.81 4.10
N GLN A 247 -9.74 -6.07 3.86
CA GLN A 247 -9.73 -7.13 4.87
C GLN A 247 -8.41 -7.89 4.79
N HIS A 248 -7.80 -8.15 5.94
CA HIS A 248 -6.63 -9.03 6.04
C HIS A 248 -7.08 -10.49 5.96
N ILE A 249 -6.45 -11.29 5.11
CA ILE A 249 -6.84 -12.68 4.82
C ILE A 249 -5.75 -13.73 5.09
N GLY A 250 -4.60 -13.34 5.67
CA GLY A 250 -3.47 -14.24 5.92
C GLY A 250 -2.77 -14.01 7.24
#